data_AF-A0A6H5K931-F1
#
_entry.id   AF-A0A6H5K931-F1
#
_cell.length_a   1.000
_cell.length_b   1.000
_cell.length_c   1.000
_cell.angle_alpha   90.00
_cell.angle_beta   90.00
_cell.angle_gamma   90.00
#
_symmetry.space_group_name_H-M   'P 1'
#
loop_
_entity.id
_entity.type
_entity.pdbx_description
1 polymer ?
#
loop_
_entity_poly.entity_id
_entity_poly.type
_entity_poly.pdbx_seq_one_letter_code
_entity_poly.pdbx_strand_id
1 'polypeptide(L)'
;MFQKAMAKLEATPEEQAVAEGKKIFGAKKQTKKHGEGSDLYKIVRLVMDRSLDPAIVFSFAKKECEGNALQMSKLDFNDDSEKLLVEQVFGNAMESLADEDRQLPQVEAILPLLKRGVGIHHGGLLPILKEVIEILFQVLPLTVVALVFPPLRLSRRWITSGEYIQMSGRAGRRGKDDRGIVIQMLDEKMDPQVAKGMLYGEADALNSSYHISYNMLLNMLRVEDADPDFLVKSSFNQFQQEATAPALEVEKASDLDSEKNVLAAGLNDEERTSEYFLVRQQLERTRAEVCRVIQRPENCLPYIQAGRLVRIRGWPARHGDQDNKPDGRAANGHQVELLPDNQPDWGWGATVDLNKKASSKAGDPAKYEVGVLVKCKPEESARRGGQHIYPPTPMEDGEMRVVHFTLDSIAELSSIRLMMPNDLRAAEARAAVAENMKEAFRRLEGKVPKLEPIADMRIQDSSLEKLLARETQLQRRLEGLPFHNDKDREEQLQRYTAVQHLADKAKLLRKEAKGVQHMVMKDEKMWVPSGNFRTPPDTKMLLGLANPLDWGRF
;
A
#
# COMPACT_ATOMS: atom_id res chain seq x y z
N MET A 1 -1.20 11.92 -30.66
CA MET A 1 -0.30 12.25 -29.52
C MET A 1 1.16 12.43 -29.97
N PHE A 2 1.67 11.57 -30.85
CA PHE A 2 3.01 11.69 -31.46
C PHE A 2 3.25 13.03 -32.19
N GLN A 3 2.29 13.48 -33.02
CA GLN A 3 2.33 14.80 -33.67
C GLN A 3 2.46 15.99 -32.70
N LYS A 4 1.89 15.89 -31.49
CA LYS A 4 2.00 16.93 -30.45
C LYS A 4 3.39 16.98 -29.80
N ALA A 5 4.13 15.87 -29.84
CA ALA A 5 5.51 15.80 -29.37
C ALA A 5 6.48 16.30 -30.46
N MET A 6 6.21 15.99 -31.73
CA MET A 6 6.98 16.49 -32.89
C MET A 6 6.80 18.00 -33.09
N ALA A 7 5.57 18.51 -32.98
CA ALA A 7 5.30 19.95 -33.05
C ALA A 7 5.96 20.77 -31.92
N LYS A 8 6.34 20.13 -30.80
CA LYS A 8 7.09 20.77 -29.72
C LYS A 8 8.59 20.92 -30.01
N LEU A 9 9.12 20.22 -31.02
CA LEU A 9 10.53 20.25 -31.41
C LEU A 9 10.83 21.31 -32.47
N GLU A 10 9.82 21.75 -33.23
CA GLU A 10 9.97 22.79 -34.27
C GLU A 10 9.88 24.22 -33.73
N ALA A 11 9.34 24.40 -32.52
CA ALA A 11 9.23 25.72 -31.90
C ALA A 11 10.57 26.19 -31.32
N THR A 12 10.99 27.40 -31.68
CA THR A 12 12.22 28.01 -31.16
C THR A 12 12.10 28.32 -29.66
N PRO A 13 13.20 28.38 -28.89
CA PRO A 13 13.16 28.61 -27.44
C PRO A 13 12.48 29.92 -27.04
N GLU A 14 12.46 30.91 -27.93
CA GLU A 14 11.83 32.22 -27.73
C GLU A 14 10.30 32.15 -27.82
N GLU A 15 9.75 31.25 -28.64
CA GLU A 15 8.29 31.09 -28.81
C GLU A 15 7.63 30.35 -27.64
N GLN A 16 8.39 29.51 -26.92
CA GLN A 16 7.89 28.79 -25.74
C GLN A 16 7.76 29.69 -24.49
N ALA A 17 8.45 30.83 -24.45
CA ALA A 17 8.46 31.74 -23.30
C ALA A 17 7.27 32.72 -23.28
N VAL A 18 6.58 32.92 -24.41
CA VAL A 18 5.51 33.92 -24.53
C VAL A 18 4.11 33.35 -24.21
N ALA A 19 3.92 32.03 -24.25
CA ALA A 19 2.60 31.40 -24.13
C ALA A 19 2.09 31.15 -22.69
N GLU A 20 2.93 31.24 -21.66
CA GLU A 20 2.54 30.91 -20.27
C GLU A 20 2.85 32.06 -19.28
N GLY A 21 2.17 33.19 -19.47
CA GLY A 21 2.16 34.28 -18.51
C GLY A 21 1.23 34.01 -17.31
N LYS A 22 1.73 33.35 -16.25
CA LYS A 22 1.17 33.48 -14.89
C LYS A 22 2.28 33.44 -13.83
N LYS A 23 2.52 34.60 -13.21
CA LYS A 23 3.39 34.78 -12.04
C LYS A 23 2.88 33.95 -10.85
N ILE A 24 3.72 33.05 -10.32
CA ILE A 24 3.60 32.53 -8.95
C ILE A 24 4.99 32.61 -8.30
N PHE A 25 5.05 33.30 -7.16
CA PHE A 25 6.21 33.49 -6.31
C PHE A 25 6.64 32.19 -5.62
N GLY A 26 7.96 31.97 -5.55
CA GLY A 26 8.61 31.22 -4.47
C GLY A 26 8.71 29.69 -4.63
N ALA A 27 9.68 29.20 -5.43
CA ALA A 27 10.17 27.83 -5.31
C ALA A 27 11.70 27.80 -5.37
N LYS A 28 12.30 27.07 -4.42
CA LYS A 28 13.75 26.93 -4.21
C LYS A 28 14.46 26.44 -5.48
N LYS A 29 15.54 27.14 -5.85
CA LYS A 29 16.50 26.79 -6.91
C LYS A 29 17.07 25.38 -6.66
N GLN A 30 16.61 24.38 -7.42
CA GLN A 30 17.45 23.22 -7.72
C GLN A 30 18.31 23.59 -8.92
N THR A 31 19.63 23.52 -8.72
CA THR A 31 20.65 23.74 -9.74
C THR A 31 20.50 22.70 -10.86
N LYS A 32 19.99 23.11 -12.02
CA LYS A 32 20.10 22.37 -13.27
C LYS A 32 21.58 22.26 -13.66
N LYS A 33 22.13 21.05 -13.58
CA LYS A 33 23.45 20.72 -14.15
C LYS A 33 23.29 20.64 -15.68
N HIS A 34 24.01 21.47 -16.41
CA HIS A 34 24.15 21.39 -17.87
C HIS A 34 25.00 20.17 -18.27
N GLY A 35 24.63 19.46 -19.34
CA GLY A 35 25.61 19.05 -20.35
C GLY A 35 25.92 17.57 -20.61
N GLU A 36 25.33 16.60 -19.93
CA GLU A 36 25.57 15.17 -20.24
C GLU A 36 24.28 14.49 -20.68
N GLY A 37 24.34 13.68 -21.74
CA GLY A 37 23.20 12.89 -22.23
C GLY A 37 22.58 12.01 -21.13
N SER A 38 21.37 11.51 -21.37
CA SER A 38 20.68 10.62 -20.42
C SER A 38 21.59 9.45 -20.01
N ASP A 39 21.46 8.97 -18.76
CA ASP A 39 22.29 7.86 -18.28
C ASP A 39 22.18 6.63 -19.17
N LEU A 40 21.02 6.48 -19.79
CA LEU A 40 20.79 5.47 -20.77
C LEU A 40 21.67 5.58 -22.02
N TYR A 41 21.78 6.79 -22.59
CA TYR A 41 22.64 7.04 -23.73
C TYR A 41 24.09 6.65 -23.42
N LYS A 42 24.54 6.93 -22.19
CA LYS A 42 25.88 6.54 -21.71
C LYS A 42 26.03 5.01 -21.65
N ILE A 43 25.01 4.29 -21.16
CA ILE A 43 25.03 2.82 -21.06
C ILE A 43 25.05 2.19 -22.44
N VAL A 44 24.17 2.60 -23.35
CA VAL A 44 24.11 2.05 -24.72
C VAL A 44 25.44 2.28 -25.43
N ARG A 45 26.00 3.50 -25.33
CA ARG A 45 27.33 3.78 -25.88
C ARG A 45 28.42 2.86 -25.31
N LEU A 46 28.42 2.65 -23.99
CA LEU A 46 29.37 1.74 -23.33
C LEU A 46 29.23 0.29 -23.82
N VAL A 47 28.00 -0.18 -24.05
CA VAL A 47 27.72 -1.52 -24.57
C VAL A 47 28.29 -1.68 -25.98
N MET A 48 28.08 -0.70 -26.86
CA MET A 48 28.61 -0.72 -28.22
C MET A 48 30.14 -0.61 -28.25
N ASP A 49 30.72 0.30 -27.45
CA ASP A 49 32.18 0.49 -27.35
C ASP A 49 32.90 -0.77 -26.84
N ARG A 50 32.18 -1.67 -26.15
CA ARG A 50 32.70 -2.94 -25.63
C ARG A 50 32.30 -4.16 -26.46
N SER A 51 31.69 -3.96 -27.63
CA SER A 51 31.22 -5.04 -28.51
C SER A 51 30.31 -6.04 -27.79
N LEU A 52 29.39 -5.52 -26.97
CA LEU A 52 28.39 -6.31 -26.25
C LEU A 52 27.04 -6.35 -26.98
N ASP A 53 27.02 -5.95 -28.25
CA ASP A 53 25.88 -5.97 -29.15
C ASP A 53 25.57 -7.39 -29.67
N PRO A 54 24.30 -7.66 -30.03
CA PRO A 54 23.13 -6.79 -29.92
C PRO A 54 22.59 -6.72 -28.49
N ALA A 55 22.06 -5.56 -28.11
CA ALA A 55 21.45 -5.35 -26.80
C ALA A 55 19.92 -5.25 -26.90
N ILE A 56 19.24 -6.07 -26.11
CA ILE A 56 17.83 -5.90 -25.77
C ILE A 56 17.80 -5.22 -24.41
N VAL A 57 16.93 -4.26 -24.29
CA VAL A 57 16.77 -3.44 -23.12
C VAL A 57 15.19 -3.59 -22.86
N PHE A 58 14.53 -3.36 -21.70
CA PHE A 58 13.05 -3.51 -21.52
C PHE A 58 12.32 -2.34 -20.82
N SER A 59 11.33 -1.70 -21.47
CA SER A 59 10.50 -0.63 -20.88
C SER A 59 9.01 -1.02 -20.77
N PHE A 60 8.33 -0.63 -19.70
CA PHE A 60 6.92 -1.01 -19.47
C PHE A 60 5.90 -0.06 -20.13
N ALA A 61 6.29 1.17 -20.46
CA ALA A 61 5.42 2.14 -21.10
C ALA A 61 5.76 2.32 -22.59
N LYS A 62 4.76 2.19 -23.48
CA LYS A 62 4.93 2.38 -24.94
C LYS A 62 5.58 3.73 -25.26
N LYS A 63 5.11 4.80 -24.61
CA LYS A 63 5.62 6.17 -24.78
C LYS A 63 7.09 6.31 -24.35
N GLU A 64 7.50 5.58 -23.32
CA GLU A 64 8.88 5.62 -22.82
C GLU A 64 9.82 4.87 -23.78
N CYS A 65 9.37 3.74 -24.33
CA CYS A 65 10.10 3.01 -25.37
C CYS A 65 10.40 3.91 -26.59
N GLU A 66 9.39 4.60 -27.12
CA GLU A 66 9.58 5.57 -28.22
C GLU A 66 10.50 6.73 -27.83
N GLY A 67 10.33 7.29 -26.62
CA GLY A 67 11.16 8.39 -26.10
C GLY A 67 12.63 8.01 -25.96
N ASN A 68 12.91 6.77 -25.51
CA ASN A 68 14.25 6.23 -25.36
C ASN A 68 14.92 6.00 -26.72
N ALA A 69 14.19 5.45 -27.70
CA ALA A 69 14.70 5.29 -29.07
C ALA A 69 15.05 6.64 -29.72
N LEU A 70 14.24 7.68 -29.50
CA LEU A 70 14.52 9.03 -29.99
C LEU A 70 15.81 9.61 -29.39
N GLN A 71 16.15 9.30 -28.13
CA GLN A 71 17.43 9.72 -27.54
C GLN A 71 18.63 9.03 -28.21
N MET A 72 18.44 7.83 -28.77
CA MET A 72 19.48 7.08 -29.49
C MET A 72 19.61 7.46 -30.96
N SER A 73 18.70 8.27 -31.51
CA SER A 73 18.68 8.68 -32.93
C SER A 73 19.96 9.38 -33.44
N LYS A 74 20.80 9.88 -32.52
CA LYS A 74 22.09 10.50 -32.83
C LYS A 74 23.23 9.50 -33.03
N LEU A 75 23.03 8.25 -32.66
CA LEU A 75 23.99 7.16 -32.87
C LEU A 75 23.61 6.42 -34.14
N ASP A 76 24.63 5.92 -34.84
CA ASP A 76 24.49 5.15 -36.05
C ASP A 76 25.31 3.87 -35.89
N PHE A 77 24.62 2.74 -35.80
CA PHE A 77 25.21 1.44 -35.46
C PHE A 77 25.38 0.54 -36.68
N ASN A 78 24.73 0.88 -37.79
CA ASN A 78 24.81 0.09 -39.02
C ASN A 78 25.81 0.71 -39.99
N ASP A 79 26.53 -0.15 -40.70
CA ASP A 79 27.29 0.28 -41.88
C ASP A 79 26.39 0.52 -43.11
N ASP A 80 26.98 1.03 -44.19
CA ASP A 80 26.24 1.36 -45.41
C ASP A 80 25.65 0.13 -46.11
N SER A 81 26.27 -1.04 -45.97
CA SER A 81 25.76 -2.30 -46.53
C SER A 81 24.57 -2.83 -45.73
N GLU A 82 24.62 -2.74 -44.40
CA GLU A 82 23.54 -3.10 -43.49
C GLU A 82 22.34 -2.17 -43.67
N LYS A 83 22.57 -0.87 -43.86
CA LYS A 83 21.52 0.11 -44.20
C LYS A 83 20.77 -0.25 -45.47
N LEU A 84 21.50 -0.67 -46.51
CA LEU A 84 20.92 -1.13 -47.78
C LEU A 84 20.08 -2.39 -47.58
N LEU A 85 20.56 -3.35 -46.78
CA LEU A 85 19.80 -4.56 -46.48
C LEU A 85 18.51 -4.24 -45.70
N VAL A 86 18.58 -3.35 -44.70
CA VAL A 86 17.41 -2.90 -43.95
C VAL A 86 16.38 -2.27 -44.89
N GLU A 87 16.81 -1.40 -45.79
CA GLU A 87 15.93 -0.71 -46.74
C GLU A 87 15.28 -1.69 -47.73
N GLN A 88 16.03 -2.69 -48.21
CA GLN A 88 15.49 -3.73 -49.08
C GLN A 88 14.46 -4.61 -48.36
N VAL A 89 14.78 -5.12 -47.18
CA VAL A 89 13.87 -5.97 -46.39
C VAL A 89 12.62 -5.20 -45.99
N PHE A 90 12.77 -3.96 -45.55
CA PHE A 90 11.65 -3.09 -45.19
C PHE A 90 10.78 -2.77 -46.40
N GLY A 91 11.39 -2.38 -47.52
CA GLY A 91 10.69 -2.09 -48.77
C GLY A 91 9.85 -3.27 -49.25
N ASN A 92 10.46 -4.45 -49.36
CA ASN A 92 9.78 -5.68 -49.77
C ASN A 92 8.58 -6.02 -48.87
N ALA A 93 8.68 -5.78 -47.56
CA ALA A 93 7.57 -6.01 -46.66
C ALA A 93 6.45 -4.97 -46.84
N MET A 94 6.81 -3.69 -47.01
CA MET A 94 5.84 -2.61 -47.20
C MET A 94 5.11 -2.68 -48.55
N GLU A 95 5.66 -3.39 -49.55
CA GLU A 95 4.98 -3.64 -50.83
C GLU A 95 3.64 -4.38 -50.66
N SER A 96 3.49 -5.16 -49.58
CA SER A 96 2.21 -5.82 -49.28
C SER A 96 1.10 -4.87 -48.80
N LEU A 97 1.45 -3.64 -48.43
CA LEU A 97 0.50 -2.60 -48.02
C LEU A 97 0.03 -1.77 -49.22
N ALA A 98 -1.17 -1.20 -49.10
CA ALA A 98 -1.68 -0.20 -50.03
C ALA A 98 -0.85 1.09 -49.96
N ASP A 99 -0.85 1.88 -51.03
CA ASP A 99 -0.01 3.09 -51.12
C ASP A 99 -0.37 4.12 -50.04
N GLU A 100 -1.65 4.22 -49.65
CA GLU A 100 -2.10 5.09 -48.55
C GLU A 100 -1.55 4.63 -47.20
N ASP A 101 -1.47 3.32 -46.96
CA ASP A 101 -0.96 2.74 -45.71
C ASP A 101 0.56 2.89 -45.58
N ARG A 102 1.28 2.89 -46.71
CA ARG A 102 2.74 3.14 -46.73
C ARG A 102 3.10 4.56 -46.31
N GLN A 103 2.19 5.52 -46.52
CA GLN A 103 2.35 6.93 -46.12
C GLN A 103 1.92 7.19 -44.67
N LEU A 104 1.56 6.15 -43.91
CA LEU A 104 1.23 6.33 -42.51
C LEU A 104 2.46 6.85 -41.74
N PRO A 105 2.30 7.87 -40.87
CA PRO A 105 3.42 8.46 -40.14
C PRO A 105 4.23 7.46 -39.30
N GLN A 106 3.61 6.35 -38.85
CA GLN A 106 4.31 5.31 -38.10
C GLN A 106 5.28 4.49 -38.99
N VAL A 107 4.94 4.28 -40.26
CA VAL A 107 5.77 3.58 -41.24
C VAL A 107 6.94 4.47 -41.67
N GLU A 108 6.67 5.74 -41.96
CA GLU A 108 7.73 6.68 -42.36
C GLU A 108 8.71 6.98 -41.23
N ALA A 109 8.24 7.11 -39.99
CA ALA A 109 9.09 7.46 -38.85
C ALA A 109 10.04 6.32 -38.41
N ILE A 110 9.70 5.06 -38.68
CA ILE A 110 10.47 3.91 -38.16
C ILE A 110 11.66 3.55 -39.04
N LEU A 111 11.53 3.70 -40.36
CA LEU A 111 12.60 3.34 -41.31
C LEU A 111 13.93 4.09 -41.02
N PRO A 112 13.95 5.41 -40.75
CA PRO A 112 15.18 6.12 -40.39
C PRO A 112 15.85 5.61 -39.10
N LEU A 113 15.08 5.07 -38.15
CA LEU A 113 15.62 4.48 -36.92
C LEU A 113 16.22 3.10 -37.21
N LEU A 114 15.51 2.26 -37.97
CA LEU A 114 15.98 0.93 -38.37
C LEU A 114 17.27 1.00 -39.19
N LYS A 115 17.38 1.98 -40.09
CA LYS A 115 18.62 2.22 -40.86
C LYS A 115 19.81 2.55 -39.96
N ARG A 116 19.59 3.14 -38.79
CA ARG A 116 20.64 3.41 -37.79
C ARG A 116 20.92 2.24 -36.85
N GLY A 117 20.27 1.10 -37.06
CA GLY A 117 20.37 -0.08 -36.18
C GLY A 117 19.56 0.02 -34.90
N VAL A 118 18.55 0.92 -34.84
CA VAL A 118 17.67 1.12 -33.68
C VAL A 118 16.26 0.64 -33.99
N GLY A 119 15.83 -0.45 -33.35
CA GLY A 119 14.46 -0.99 -33.45
C GLY A 119 13.57 -0.66 -32.25
N ILE A 120 12.27 -0.49 -32.48
CA ILE A 120 11.23 -0.30 -31.45
C ILE A 120 10.25 -1.48 -31.53
N HIS A 121 9.86 -2.07 -30.40
CA HIS A 121 8.87 -3.15 -30.39
C HIS A 121 7.89 -3.01 -29.21
N HIS A 122 6.61 -2.84 -29.50
CA HIS A 122 5.54 -2.85 -28.51
C HIS A 122 4.17 -3.13 -29.16
N GLY A 123 3.17 -3.49 -28.35
CA GLY A 123 1.78 -3.74 -28.80
C GLY A 123 1.00 -2.49 -29.26
N GLY A 124 1.67 -1.45 -29.75
CA GLY A 124 1.07 -0.28 -30.39
C GLY A 124 1.56 -0.03 -31.82
N LEU A 125 2.50 -0.86 -32.29
CA LEU A 125 2.94 -0.87 -33.69
C LEU A 125 1.99 -1.70 -34.54
N LEU A 126 1.88 -1.34 -35.82
CA LEU A 126 1.20 -2.16 -36.81
C LEU A 126 1.77 -3.60 -36.80
N PRO A 127 0.92 -4.64 -36.94
CA PRO A 127 1.36 -6.04 -36.96
C PRO A 127 2.54 -6.28 -37.91
N ILE A 128 2.44 -5.78 -39.14
CA ILE A 128 3.48 -5.91 -40.16
C ILE A 128 4.81 -5.27 -39.75
N LEU A 129 4.79 -4.12 -39.06
CA LEU A 129 6.01 -3.48 -38.58
C LEU A 129 6.69 -4.30 -37.49
N LYS A 130 5.91 -4.93 -36.59
CA LYS A 130 6.48 -5.82 -35.57
C LYS A 130 7.20 -7.00 -36.19
N GLU A 131 6.58 -7.64 -37.18
CA GLU A 131 7.14 -8.79 -37.88
C GLU A 131 8.45 -8.42 -38.61
N VAL A 132 8.47 -7.30 -39.33
CA VAL A 132 9.68 -6.82 -40.02
C VAL A 132 10.82 -6.53 -39.04
N ILE A 133 10.53 -5.91 -37.90
CA ILE A 133 11.53 -5.61 -36.87
C ILE A 133 12.07 -6.90 -36.24
N GLU A 134 11.21 -7.90 -36.00
CA GLU A 134 11.63 -9.21 -35.50
C GLU A 134 12.50 -9.97 -36.52
N ILE A 135 12.20 -9.88 -37.82
CA ILE A 135 13.04 -10.44 -38.90
C ILE A 135 14.39 -9.75 -38.93
N LEU A 136 14.40 -8.42 -38.95
CA LEU A 136 15.61 -7.62 -38.98
C LEU A 136 16.52 -7.91 -37.77
N PHE A 137 15.94 -8.12 -36.58
CA PHE A 137 16.68 -8.49 -35.37
C PHE A 137 17.36 -9.86 -35.43
N GLN A 138 16.80 -10.81 -36.20
CA GLN A 138 17.40 -12.14 -36.35
C GLN A 138 18.55 -12.16 -37.37
N VAL A 139 18.45 -11.33 -38.42
CA VAL A 139 19.35 -11.36 -39.58
C VAL A 139 20.54 -10.41 -39.42
N LEU A 140 20.37 -9.31 -38.70
CA LEU A 140 21.40 -8.29 -38.49
C LEU A 140 21.76 -8.16 -37.01
N PRO A 141 22.95 -7.64 -36.67
CA PRO A 141 23.30 -7.22 -35.31
C PRO A 141 22.56 -5.91 -34.93
N LEU A 142 21.27 -5.82 -35.27
CA LEU A 142 20.43 -4.69 -34.91
C LEU A 142 20.38 -4.58 -33.39
N THR A 143 20.72 -3.40 -32.89
CA THR A 143 20.48 -3.06 -31.50
C THR A 143 19.01 -2.75 -31.35
N VAL A 144 18.20 -3.78 -31.10
CA VAL A 144 16.78 -3.57 -30.79
C VAL A 144 16.70 -2.93 -29.40
N VAL A 145 16.47 -1.62 -29.42
CA VAL A 145 16.09 -0.85 -28.26
C VAL A 145 14.64 -1.19 -27.88
N ALA A 146 14.37 -2.43 -27.48
CA ALA A 146 13.55 -2.55 -26.27
C ALA A 146 14.44 -1.93 -25.15
N LEU A 147 14.00 -1.17 -24.11
CA LEU A 147 14.78 -0.31 -23.16
C LEU A 147 15.03 -0.65 -21.63
N VAL A 148 16.14 -1.19 -21.05
CA VAL A 148 16.38 -1.70 -19.65
C VAL A 148 15.61 -0.93 -18.57
N PHE A 149 14.91 -1.69 -17.72
CA PHE A 149 14.16 -1.31 -16.52
C PHE A 149 14.44 0.10 -15.95
N PRO A 150 13.74 1.14 -16.43
CA PRO A 150 13.45 2.31 -15.62
C PRO A 150 12.35 1.94 -14.61
N PRO A 151 12.21 2.70 -13.50
CA PRO A 151 12.05 2.17 -12.14
C PRO A 151 11.08 0.98 -12.07
N LEU A 152 11.51 -0.06 -11.34
CA LEU A 152 10.92 -1.40 -11.14
C LEU A 152 9.41 -1.49 -10.82
N ARG A 153 8.65 -0.41 -10.94
CA ARG A 153 7.24 -0.31 -10.61
C ARG A 153 6.38 -0.53 -11.84
N LEU A 154 5.94 -1.77 -12.06
CA LEU A 154 4.71 -2.00 -12.83
C LEU A 154 3.54 -1.59 -11.92
N SER A 155 2.79 -0.54 -12.23
CA SER A 155 1.63 -0.15 -11.41
C SER A 155 1.92 0.01 -9.90
N ARG A 156 3.11 0.55 -9.55
CA ARG A 156 3.63 0.76 -8.17
C ARG A 156 4.18 -0.49 -7.45
N ARG A 157 4.22 -1.69 -8.07
CA ARG A 157 4.82 -2.92 -7.48
C ARG A 157 6.19 -3.24 -8.06
N TRP A 158 7.11 -3.77 -7.26
CA TRP A 158 8.39 -4.30 -7.74
C TRP A 158 8.17 -5.50 -8.69
N ILE A 159 9.10 -5.68 -9.63
CA ILE A 159 9.14 -6.85 -10.53
C ILE A 159 9.39 -8.11 -9.69
N THR A 160 8.67 -9.19 -9.98
CA THR A 160 8.87 -10.47 -9.29
C THR A 160 10.12 -11.17 -9.80
N SER A 161 10.62 -12.15 -9.04
CA SER A 161 11.74 -12.98 -9.49
C SER A 161 11.42 -13.73 -10.77
N GLY A 162 10.20 -14.27 -10.92
CA GLY A 162 9.78 -14.95 -12.14
C GLY A 162 9.80 -14.04 -13.37
N GLU A 163 9.26 -12.83 -13.26
CA GLU A 163 9.30 -11.81 -14.33
C GLU A 163 10.74 -11.41 -14.68
N TYR A 164 11.57 -11.18 -13.66
CA TYR A 164 12.98 -10.85 -13.84
C TYR A 164 13.71 -11.97 -14.61
N ILE A 165 13.56 -13.23 -14.19
CA ILE A 165 14.17 -14.40 -14.84
C ILE A 165 13.73 -14.51 -16.31
N GLN A 166 12.46 -14.29 -16.63
CA GLN A 166 11.95 -14.36 -18.00
C GLN A 166 12.57 -13.28 -18.91
N MET A 167 12.78 -12.08 -18.38
CA MET A 167 13.37 -10.96 -19.12
C MET A 167 14.90 -11.10 -19.22
N SER A 168 15.57 -11.38 -18.11
CA SER A 168 17.02 -11.54 -18.05
C SER A 168 17.50 -12.79 -18.80
N GLY A 169 16.67 -13.83 -18.89
CA GLY A 169 16.94 -15.05 -19.64
C GLY A 169 17.02 -14.86 -21.17
N ARG A 170 16.72 -13.66 -21.67
CA ARG A 170 16.97 -13.28 -23.07
C ARG A 170 18.42 -12.89 -23.34
N ALA A 171 19.22 -12.64 -22.30
CA ALA A 171 20.63 -12.30 -22.44
C ALA A 171 21.49 -13.55 -22.66
N GLY A 172 22.39 -13.49 -23.63
CA GLY A 172 23.31 -14.58 -23.98
C GLY A 172 22.74 -15.50 -25.06
N ARG A 173 23.39 -15.50 -26.22
CA ARG A 173 23.04 -16.31 -27.39
C ARG A 173 23.85 -17.59 -27.41
N ARG A 174 23.14 -18.73 -27.47
CA ARG A 174 23.76 -20.05 -27.50
C ARG A 174 24.74 -20.18 -28.67
N GLY A 175 26.00 -20.46 -28.36
CA GLY A 175 27.06 -20.66 -29.35
C GLY A 175 27.63 -19.40 -29.97
N LYS A 176 27.18 -18.20 -29.55
CA LYS A 176 27.73 -16.91 -29.98
C LYS A 176 28.34 -16.10 -28.84
N ASP A 177 27.75 -16.17 -27.64
CA ASP A 177 28.18 -15.39 -26.48
C ASP A 177 28.72 -16.32 -25.37
N ASP A 178 29.85 -15.95 -24.75
CA ASP A 178 30.42 -16.68 -23.60
C ASP A 178 29.56 -16.55 -22.33
N ARG A 179 28.85 -15.43 -22.19
CA ARG A 179 27.99 -15.11 -21.05
C ARG A 179 26.91 -14.11 -21.44
N GLY A 180 25.74 -14.19 -20.81
CA GLY A 180 24.72 -13.15 -20.85
C GLY A 180 25.05 -12.02 -19.87
N ILE A 181 25.00 -10.77 -20.32
CA ILE A 181 25.20 -9.59 -19.47
C ILE A 181 23.86 -8.90 -19.25
N VAL A 182 23.51 -8.67 -17.99
CA VAL A 182 22.28 -8.00 -17.58
C VAL A 182 22.66 -6.76 -16.78
N ILE A 183 22.20 -5.59 -17.21
CA ILE A 183 22.44 -4.31 -16.55
C ILE A 183 21.09 -3.82 -16.01
N GLN A 184 21.04 -3.48 -14.72
CA GLN A 184 19.85 -2.97 -14.05
C GLN A 184 20.06 -1.50 -13.65
N MET A 185 19.18 -0.61 -14.11
CA MET A 185 19.16 0.79 -13.66
C MET A 185 18.29 0.94 -12.41
N LEU A 186 18.75 1.71 -11.42
CA LEU A 186 18.03 1.95 -10.16
C LEU A 186 17.90 3.46 -9.92
N ASP A 187 16.66 3.94 -9.80
CA ASP A 187 16.34 5.37 -9.61
C ASP A 187 16.15 5.73 -8.12
N GLU A 188 15.59 4.80 -7.33
CA GLU A 188 15.31 4.99 -5.91
C GLU A 188 16.07 3.99 -5.02
N LYS A 189 16.17 4.33 -3.72
CA LYS A 189 16.69 3.41 -2.70
C LYS A 189 15.75 2.19 -2.61
N MET A 190 16.16 1.08 -3.22
CA MET A 190 15.52 -0.22 -3.08
C MET A 190 15.95 -0.87 -1.77
N ASP A 191 15.01 -1.50 -1.06
CA ASP A 191 15.35 -2.30 0.11
C ASP A 191 16.23 -3.49 -0.31
N PRO A 192 17.37 -3.78 0.37
CA PRO A 192 18.25 -4.88 0.01
C PRO A 192 17.57 -6.25 -0.04
N GLN A 193 16.54 -6.50 0.77
CA GLN A 193 15.79 -7.75 0.75
C GLN A 193 14.94 -7.87 -0.51
N VAL A 194 14.32 -6.79 -0.96
CA VAL A 194 13.57 -6.76 -2.23
C VAL A 194 14.52 -7.01 -3.41
N ALA A 195 15.70 -6.37 -3.39
CA ALA A 195 16.74 -6.59 -4.39
C ALA A 195 17.18 -8.05 -4.46
N LYS A 196 17.46 -8.64 -3.29
CA LYS A 196 17.87 -10.04 -3.17
C LYS A 196 16.76 -10.99 -3.63
N GLY A 197 15.51 -10.71 -3.25
CA GLY A 197 14.35 -11.48 -3.67
C GLY A 197 14.15 -11.45 -5.18
N MET A 198 14.34 -10.31 -5.84
CA MET A 198 14.24 -10.24 -7.30
C MET A 198 15.38 -10.98 -8.02
N LEU A 199 16.63 -10.80 -7.58
CA LEU A 199 17.82 -11.32 -8.27
C LEU A 199 18.09 -12.80 -8.00
N TYR A 200 17.82 -13.26 -6.77
CA TYR A 200 18.12 -14.62 -6.30
C TYR A 200 16.85 -15.39 -5.90
N GLY A 201 15.66 -14.82 -6.13
CA GLY A 201 14.41 -15.50 -5.86
C GLY A 201 14.14 -16.64 -6.84
N GLU A 202 13.25 -17.53 -6.43
CA GLU A 202 12.80 -18.64 -7.26
C GLU A 202 11.76 -18.18 -8.29
N ALA A 203 11.48 -19.03 -9.29
CA ALA A 203 10.39 -18.76 -10.22
C ALA A 203 9.04 -18.66 -9.48
N ASP A 204 8.19 -17.73 -9.91
CA ASP A 204 6.87 -17.57 -9.31
C ASP A 204 6.04 -18.85 -9.48
N ALA A 205 5.32 -19.23 -8.43
CA ALA A 205 4.34 -20.29 -8.53
C ALA A 205 3.25 -19.90 -9.54
N LEU A 206 2.83 -20.86 -10.38
CA LEU A 206 1.72 -20.66 -11.30
C LEU A 206 0.42 -20.59 -10.50
N ASN A 207 -0.07 -19.39 -10.21
CA ASN A 207 -1.32 -19.17 -9.50
C ASN A 207 -2.46 -18.88 -10.49
N SER A 208 -3.59 -19.56 -10.30
CA SER A 208 -4.75 -19.42 -11.18
C SER A 208 -5.45 -18.07 -11.00
N SER A 209 -5.63 -17.33 -12.09
CA SER A 209 -6.46 -16.11 -12.16
C SER A 209 -7.91 -16.38 -12.62
N TYR A 210 -8.34 -17.65 -12.59
CA TYR A 210 -9.68 -18.06 -12.99
C TYR A 210 -10.74 -17.31 -12.17
N HIS A 211 -11.69 -16.71 -12.87
CA HIS A 211 -12.85 -16.01 -12.33
C HIS A 211 -14.05 -16.26 -13.25
N ILE A 212 -15.26 -16.19 -12.70
CA ILE A 212 -16.47 -16.38 -13.48
C ILE A 212 -16.78 -15.10 -14.25
N SER A 213 -16.88 -15.19 -15.58
CA SER A 213 -17.37 -14.10 -16.42
C SER A 213 -18.81 -14.35 -16.89
N TYR A 214 -19.58 -13.28 -17.12
CA TYR A 214 -20.94 -13.38 -17.63
C TYR A 214 -21.03 -14.15 -18.96
N ASN A 215 -20.08 -13.90 -19.87
CA ASN A 215 -20.04 -14.61 -21.16
C ASN A 215 -19.85 -16.12 -20.97
N MET A 216 -18.99 -16.53 -20.02
CA MET A 216 -18.80 -17.94 -19.69
C MET A 216 -20.09 -18.56 -19.14
N LEU A 217 -20.77 -17.89 -18.20
CA LEU A 217 -22.04 -18.36 -17.65
C LEU A 217 -23.13 -18.51 -18.72
N LEU A 218 -23.29 -17.50 -19.59
CA LEU A 218 -24.28 -17.53 -20.65
C LEU A 218 -24.00 -18.64 -21.67
N ASN A 219 -22.73 -18.86 -22.03
CA ASN A 219 -22.35 -19.96 -22.91
C ASN A 219 -22.57 -21.33 -22.26
N MET A 220 -22.36 -21.47 -20.96
CA MET A 220 -22.62 -22.71 -20.23
C MET A 220 -24.13 -22.97 -20.11
N LEU A 221 -24.94 -21.95 -19.81
CA LEU A 221 -26.42 -22.07 -19.79
C LEU A 221 -27.01 -22.41 -21.16
N ARG A 222 -26.28 -22.16 -22.26
CA ARG A 222 -26.71 -22.51 -23.62
C ARG A 222 -26.53 -23.99 -23.92
N VAL A 223 -25.56 -24.66 -23.29
CA VAL A 223 -25.23 -26.06 -23.54
C VAL A 223 -25.97 -26.91 -22.52
N GLU A 224 -26.91 -27.75 -22.97
CA GLU A 224 -27.85 -28.48 -22.10
C GLU A 224 -27.15 -29.42 -21.10
N ASP A 225 -25.98 -29.95 -21.45
CA ASP A 225 -25.20 -30.87 -20.58
C ASP A 225 -24.05 -30.18 -19.81
N ALA A 226 -23.92 -28.85 -19.89
CA ALA A 226 -22.85 -28.14 -19.20
C ALA A 226 -23.29 -27.74 -17.78
N ASP A 227 -22.63 -28.30 -16.77
CA ASP A 227 -22.79 -27.88 -15.38
C ASP A 227 -21.75 -26.81 -15.00
N PRO A 228 -22.15 -25.54 -14.78
CA PRO A 228 -21.23 -24.51 -14.32
C PRO A 228 -20.58 -24.84 -12.97
N ASP A 229 -21.27 -25.57 -12.08
CA ASP A 229 -20.69 -25.98 -10.79
C ASP A 229 -19.56 -26.98 -10.97
N PHE A 230 -19.69 -27.92 -11.91
CA PHE A 230 -18.62 -28.85 -12.25
C PHE A 230 -17.37 -28.11 -12.77
N LEU A 231 -17.54 -27.16 -13.70
CA LEU A 231 -16.42 -26.38 -14.25
C LEU A 231 -15.64 -25.63 -13.16
N VAL A 232 -16.36 -25.00 -12.24
CA VAL A 232 -15.76 -24.27 -11.12
C VAL A 232 -15.01 -25.22 -10.19
N LYS A 233 -15.59 -26.38 -9.86
CA LYS A 233 -14.95 -27.40 -9.03
C LYS A 233 -13.69 -27.97 -9.67
N SER A 234 -13.70 -28.16 -10.97
CA SER A 234 -12.55 -28.63 -11.73
C SER A 234 -11.56 -27.52 -12.12
N SER A 235 -11.79 -26.28 -11.66
CA SER A 235 -10.88 -25.17 -11.96
C SER A 235 -9.56 -25.32 -11.20
N PHE A 236 -8.46 -24.90 -11.82
CA PHE A 236 -7.15 -24.91 -11.17
C PHE A 236 -7.11 -23.99 -9.94
N ASN A 237 -7.93 -22.94 -9.90
CA ASN A 237 -8.04 -22.08 -8.73
C ASN A 237 -8.62 -22.83 -7.52
N GLN A 238 -9.70 -23.60 -7.73
CA GLN A 238 -10.30 -24.44 -6.69
C GLN A 238 -9.32 -25.51 -6.21
N PHE A 239 -8.60 -26.18 -7.13
CA PHE A 239 -7.58 -27.16 -6.78
C PHE A 239 -6.47 -26.58 -5.87
N GLN A 240 -5.96 -25.38 -6.19
CA GLN A 240 -4.94 -24.73 -5.38
C GLN A 240 -5.43 -24.35 -3.99
N GLN A 241 -6.67 -23.87 -3.89
CA GLN A 241 -7.32 -23.52 -2.63
C GLN A 241 -7.52 -24.76 -1.74
N GLU A 242 -8.05 -25.85 -2.31
CA GLU A 242 -8.26 -27.11 -1.59
C GLU A 242 -6.97 -27.79 -1.16
N ALA A 243 -5.91 -27.72 -1.97
CA ALA A 243 -4.63 -28.33 -1.65
C ALA A 243 -3.86 -27.58 -0.54
N THR A 244 -3.97 -26.25 -0.49
CA THR A 244 -3.10 -25.40 0.35
C THR A 244 -3.74 -25.04 1.68
N ALA A 245 -5.05 -24.75 1.73
CA ALA A 245 -5.66 -24.14 2.91
C ALA A 245 -5.96 -25.13 4.06
N PRO A 246 -6.64 -26.27 3.84
CA PRO A 246 -7.13 -27.08 4.95
C PRO A 246 -6.02 -27.76 5.75
N ALA A 247 -4.95 -28.24 5.11
CA ALA A 247 -3.88 -28.94 5.82
C ALA A 247 -3.06 -27.98 6.69
N LEU A 248 -2.60 -26.85 6.11
CA LEU A 248 -1.76 -25.88 6.80
C LEU A 248 -2.52 -25.10 7.89
N GLU A 249 -3.79 -24.77 7.65
CA GLU A 249 -4.59 -24.01 8.63
C GLU A 249 -5.07 -24.89 9.79
N VAL A 250 -5.38 -26.17 9.54
CA VAL A 250 -5.74 -27.12 10.61
C VAL A 250 -4.52 -27.48 11.46
N GLU A 251 -3.37 -27.72 10.84
CA GLU A 251 -2.11 -27.97 11.56
C GLU A 251 -1.74 -26.77 12.44
N LYS A 252 -1.70 -25.56 11.88
CA LYS A 252 -1.44 -24.33 12.65
C LYS A 252 -2.47 -24.09 13.75
N ALA A 253 -3.75 -24.36 13.51
CA ALA A 253 -4.77 -24.22 14.54
C ALA A 253 -4.60 -25.26 15.66
N SER A 254 -4.11 -26.46 15.34
CA SER A 254 -3.76 -27.50 16.31
C SER A 254 -2.57 -27.09 17.17
N ASP A 255 -1.52 -26.53 16.55
CA ASP A 255 -0.35 -26.02 17.28
C ASP A 255 -0.73 -24.90 18.26
N LEU A 256 -1.55 -23.93 17.82
CA LEU A 256 -2.05 -22.86 18.68
C LEU A 256 -2.90 -23.40 19.84
N ASP A 257 -3.69 -24.46 19.63
CA ASP A 257 -4.42 -25.11 20.72
C ASP A 257 -3.50 -25.82 21.71
N SER A 258 -2.40 -26.42 21.23
CA SER A 258 -1.41 -27.03 22.12
C SER A 258 -0.74 -25.97 23.00
N GLU A 259 -0.35 -24.83 22.42
CA GLU A 259 0.22 -23.69 23.15
C GLU A 259 -0.81 -23.11 24.15
N LYS A 260 -2.06 -22.95 23.71
CA LYS A 260 -3.17 -22.51 24.55
C LYS A 260 -3.35 -23.44 25.76
N ASN A 261 -3.33 -24.76 25.56
CA ASN A 261 -3.53 -25.72 26.64
C ASN A 261 -2.39 -25.66 27.67
N VAL A 262 -1.14 -25.45 27.23
CA VAL A 262 0.01 -25.24 28.12
C VAL A 262 -0.15 -23.96 28.94
N LEU A 263 -0.60 -22.88 28.32
CA LEU A 263 -0.88 -21.64 29.05
C LEU A 263 -2.10 -21.79 29.98
N ALA A 264 -3.17 -22.47 29.58
CA ALA A 264 -4.32 -22.70 30.43
C ALA A 264 -3.97 -23.54 31.69
N ALA A 265 -3.06 -24.51 31.55
CA ALA A 265 -2.68 -25.42 32.63
C ALA A 265 -1.98 -24.77 33.85
N GLY A 266 -1.50 -23.53 33.74
CA GLY A 266 -0.94 -22.80 34.88
C GLY A 266 -1.80 -21.61 35.32
N LEU A 267 -3.08 -21.62 34.97
CA LEU A 267 -4.08 -20.81 35.64
C LEU A 267 -4.47 -21.49 36.96
N ASN A 268 -4.42 -20.74 38.06
CA ASN A 268 -4.73 -21.30 39.38
C ASN A 268 -6.23 -21.53 39.56
N ASP A 269 -7.05 -20.59 39.08
CA ASP A 269 -8.52 -20.65 39.11
C ASP A 269 -9.04 -19.99 37.83
N GLU A 270 -9.33 -20.81 36.83
CA GLU A 270 -9.80 -20.34 35.51
C GLU A 270 -11.16 -19.63 35.61
N GLU A 271 -12.05 -20.10 36.49
CA GLU A 271 -13.41 -19.57 36.61
C GLU A 271 -13.40 -18.15 37.20
N ARG A 272 -12.65 -17.93 38.29
CA ARG A 272 -12.49 -16.59 38.89
C ARG A 272 -11.75 -15.63 37.96
N THR A 273 -10.71 -16.10 37.29
CA THR A 273 -9.93 -15.28 36.35
C THR A 273 -10.79 -14.89 35.15
N SER A 274 -11.59 -15.81 34.63
CA SER A 274 -12.57 -15.59 33.56
C SER A 274 -13.62 -14.56 33.95
N GLU A 275 -14.25 -14.69 35.12
CA GLU A 275 -15.25 -13.71 35.58
C GLU A 275 -14.64 -12.31 35.68
N TYR A 276 -13.46 -12.20 36.30
CA TYR A 276 -12.75 -10.92 36.42
C TYR A 276 -12.38 -10.33 35.05
N PHE A 277 -11.87 -11.16 34.13
CA PHE A 277 -11.54 -10.74 32.77
C PHE A 277 -12.77 -10.24 32.02
N LEU A 278 -13.90 -10.93 32.09
CA LEU A 278 -15.15 -10.54 31.42
C LEU A 278 -15.68 -9.21 31.94
N VAL A 279 -15.72 -9.01 33.25
CA VAL A 279 -16.15 -7.74 33.86
C VAL A 279 -15.18 -6.61 33.48
N ARG A 280 -13.86 -6.86 33.49
CA ARG A 280 -12.85 -5.89 33.05
C ARG A 280 -13.03 -5.53 31.57
N GLN A 281 -13.27 -6.52 30.70
CA GLN A 281 -13.50 -6.29 29.28
C GLN A 281 -14.77 -5.44 29.04
N GLN A 282 -15.84 -5.71 29.78
CA GLN A 282 -17.07 -4.91 29.71
C GLN A 282 -16.85 -3.48 30.21
N LEU A 283 -16.03 -3.29 31.25
CA LEU A 283 -15.67 -1.98 31.77
C LEU A 283 -14.88 -1.18 30.73
N GLU A 284 -13.85 -1.76 30.12
CA GLU A 284 -13.06 -1.10 29.08
C GLU A 284 -13.87 -0.78 27.82
N ARG A 285 -14.80 -1.66 27.42
CA ARG A 285 -15.76 -1.36 26.33
C ARG A 285 -16.66 -0.17 26.67
N THR A 286 -17.20 -0.14 27.89
CA THR A 286 -18.05 0.97 28.36
C THR A 286 -17.26 2.29 28.40
N ARG A 287 -16.00 2.25 28.89
CA ARG A 287 -15.08 3.40 28.88
C ARG A 287 -14.80 3.90 27.48
N ALA A 288 -14.57 2.99 26.52
CA ALA A 288 -14.37 3.37 25.12
C ALA A 288 -15.60 4.03 24.52
N GLU A 289 -16.82 3.57 24.85
CA GLU A 289 -18.07 4.21 24.45
C GLU A 289 -18.23 5.61 25.05
N VAL A 290 -17.93 5.79 26.35
CA VAL A 290 -17.87 7.10 27.01
C VAL A 290 -16.88 8.02 26.30
N CYS A 291 -15.67 7.53 26.02
CA CYS A 291 -14.64 8.30 25.30
C CYS A 291 -15.13 8.74 23.92
N ARG A 292 -15.80 7.87 23.15
CA ARG A 292 -16.36 8.22 21.83
C ARG A 292 -17.37 9.36 21.90
N VAL A 293 -18.17 9.44 22.95
CA VAL A 293 -19.11 10.56 23.15
C VAL A 293 -18.35 11.85 23.48
N ILE A 294 -17.34 11.78 24.34
CA ILE A 294 -16.49 12.92 24.70
C ILE A 294 -15.70 13.44 23.49
N GLN A 295 -15.13 12.55 22.68
CA GLN A 295 -14.29 12.86 21.51
C GLN A 295 -15.04 13.51 20.34
N ARG A 296 -16.38 13.57 20.39
CA ARG A 296 -17.17 14.31 19.41
C ARG A 296 -16.73 15.77 19.37
N PRO A 297 -16.49 16.36 18.19
CA PRO A 297 -15.99 17.73 18.08
C PRO A 297 -16.84 18.76 18.83
N GLU A 298 -18.16 18.55 18.90
CA GLU A 298 -19.10 19.45 19.59
C GLU A 298 -18.85 19.50 21.11
N ASN A 299 -18.32 18.41 21.67
CA ASN A 299 -18.13 18.23 23.10
C ASN A 299 -16.71 18.59 23.55
N CYS A 300 -15.67 18.09 22.89
CA CYS A 300 -14.28 18.26 23.35
C CYS A 300 -13.61 19.56 22.91
N LEU A 301 -13.94 20.11 21.72
CA LEU A 301 -13.22 21.25 21.15
C LEU A 301 -13.16 22.49 22.07
N PRO A 302 -14.22 22.90 22.80
CA PRO A 302 -14.16 24.07 23.69
C PRO A 302 -13.10 23.94 24.79
N TYR A 303 -12.74 22.70 25.14
CA TYR A 303 -11.80 22.38 26.20
C TYR A 303 -10.37 22.18 25.65
N ILE A 304 -10.16 22.04 24.34
CA ILE A 304 -8.81 21.90 23.75
C ILE A 304 -8.16 23.28 23.60
N GLN A 305 -7.77 23.85 24.74
CA GLN A 305 -7.08 25.12 24.85
C GLN A 305 -5.59 24.89 25.05
N ALA A 306 -4.72 25.78 24.57
CA ALA A 306 -3.27 25.67 24.78
C ALA A 306 -2.92 25.50 26.27
N GLY A 307 -2.02 24.54 26.53
CA GLY A 307 -1.53 24.16 27.85
C GLY A 307 -2.37 23.12 28.59
N ARG A 308 -3.53 22.71 28.08
CA ARG A 308 -4.34 21.69 28.76
C ARG A 308 -3.61 20.34 28.76
N LEU A 309 -3.63 19.67 29.92
CA LEU A 309 -3.13 18.30 30.02
C LEU A 309 -4.13 17.33 29.40
N VAL A 310 -3.64 16.50 28.48
CA VAL A 310 -4.40 15.48 27.77
C VAL A 310 -3.66 14.15 27.78
N ARG A 311 -4.38 13.05 27.94
CA ARG A 311 -3.80 11.71 27.79
C ARG A 311 -4.01 11.23 26.37
N ILE A 312 -2.93 10.81 25.71
CA ILE A 312 -2.95 10.41 24.31
C ILE A 312 -2.77 8.89 24.19
N ARG A 313 -3.73 8.23 23.55
CA ARG A 313 -3.68 6.82 23.16
C ARG A 313 -4.03 6.72 21.69
N GLY A 314 -3.09 6.25 20.87
CA GLY A 314 -3.28 6.19 19.41
C GLY A 314 -2.08 6.71 18.64
N TRP A 315 -2.13 6.47 17.33
CA TRP A 315 -1.05 6.85 16.42
C TRP A 315 -1.18 8.32 15.99
N PRO A 316 -0.05 9.02 15.72
CA PRO A 316 -0.07 10.37 15.16
C PRO A 316 -0.85 10.43 13.84
N ALA A 317 -1.47 11.58 13.55
CA ALA A 317 -2.30 11.79 12.35
C ALA A 317 -1.55 11.61 11.02
N ARG A 318 -0.21 11.68 11.05
CA ARG A 318 0.69 11.51 9.90
C ARG A 318 1.67 10.35 10.08
N HIS A 319 1.30 9.34 10.88
CA HIS A 319 2.08 8.10 10.91
C HIS A 319 2.01 7.46 9.51
N GLY A 320 3.17 7.11 8.93
CA GLY A 320 3.29 6.66 7.53
C GLY A 320 2.29 5.55 7.16
N ASP A 321 1.88 5.53 5.89
CA ASP A 321 0.87 4.69 5.20
C ASP A 321 -0.06 3.83 6.09
N GLN A 322 -1.37 4.02 5.96
CA GLN A 322 -2.38 3.32 6.78
C GLN A 322 -2.28 1.78 6.72
N ASP A 323 -1.63 1.25 5.68
CA ASP A 323 -1.39 -0.17 5.44
C ASP A 323 -0.20 -0.75 6.22
N ASN A 324 0.59 0.08 6.93
CA ASN A 324 1.82 -0.33 7.61
C ASN A 324 1.79 -0.05 9.12
N LYS A 325 0.64 -0.25 9.77
CA LYS A 325 0.53 -0.22 11.24
C LYS A 325 1.32 -1.42 11.80
N PRO A 326 2.36 -1.21 12.62
CA PRO A 326 3.17 -2.31 13.12
C PRO A 326 2.35 -3.25 14.02
N ASP A 327 2.52 -4.54 13.80
CA ASP A 327 1.95 -5.69 14.53
C ASP A 327 2.62 -5.89 15.90
N GLY A 328 2.96 -4.80 16.60
CA GLY A 328 3.77 -4.82 17.82
C GLY A 328 5.28 -4.97 17.57
N ARG A 329 5.70 -5.23 16.32
CA ARG A 329 7.10 -5.11 15.87
C ARG A 329 7.20 -3.93 14.92
N ALA A 330 7.83 -2.83 15.35
CA ALA A 330 8.13 -1.78 14.39
C ALA A 330 8.94 -2.38 13.23
N ALA A 331 8.66 -1.96 11.99
CA ALA A 331 9.32 -2.41 10.75
C ALA A 331 10.88 -2.33 10.79
N ASN A 332 11.44 -1.72 11.84
CA ASN A 332 12.84 -1.44 12.04
C ASN A 332 13.41 -2.15 13.29
N GLY A 333 12.75 -3.18 13.85
CA GLY A 333 13.22 -3.91 15.03
C GLY A 333 13.09 -3.17 16.37
N HIS A 334 12.28 -2.09 16.42
CA HIS A 334 12.04 -1.33 17.65
C HIS A 334 10.78 -1.85 18.36
N GLN A 335 10.90 -2.27 19.62
CA GLN A 335 9.75 -2.63 20.45
C GLN A 335 9.01 -1.37 20.91
N VAL A 336 7.71 -1.32 20.64
CA VAL A 336 6.76 -0.35 21.19
C VAL A 336 5.78 -1.16 22.03
N GLU A 337 5.61 -0.80 23.30
CA GLU A 337 4.55 -1.39 24.12
C GLU A 337 3.19 -0.90 23.59
N LEU A 338 2.42 -1.81 23.02
CA LEU A 338 1.08 -1.54 22.53
C LEU A 338 0.04 -2.02 23.55
N LEU A 339 -1.05 -1.27 23.65
CA LEU A 339 -2.24 -1.68 24.38
C LEU A 339 -2.91 -2.87 23.65
N PRO A 340 -3.80 -3.62 24.33
CA PRO A 340 -4.48 -4.78 23.73
C PRO A 340 -5.28 -4.48 22.45
N ASP A 341 -5.58 -3.22 22.17
CA ASP A 341 -6.23 -2.74 20.94
C ASP A 341 -5.23 -2.33 19.84
N ASN A 342 -3.95 -2.70 20.00
CA ASN A 342 -2.85 -2.40 19.09
C ASN A 342 -2.55 -0.89 18.92
N GLN A 343 -2.87 -0.09 19.94
CA GLN A 343 -2.59 1.35 19.98
C GLN A 343 -1.49 1.68 21.00
N PRO A 344 -0.60 2.65 20.70
CA PRO A 344 0.40 3.11 21.66
C PRO A 344 -0.22 4.04 22.71
N ASP A 345 0.19 3.90 23.97
CA ASP A 345 -0.07 4.89 25.02
C ASP A 345 1.10 5.85 25.11
N TRP A 346 0.87 7.13 24.80
CA TRP A 346 1.88 8.19 24.92
C TRP A 346 1.89 8.82 26.31
N GLY A 347 0.95 8.41 27.18
CA GLY A 347 0.74 9.01 28.48
C GLY A 347 0.16 10.42 28.37
N TRP A 348 0.46 11.23 29.37
CA TRP A 348 0.00 12.61 29.45
C TRP A 348 0.93 13.57 28.70
N GLY A 349 0.34 14.50 27.96
CA GLY A 349 1.01 15.60 27.28
C GLY A 349 0.25 16.91 27.44
N ALA A 350 0.82 17.99 26.90
CA ALA A 350 0.21 19.33 26.95
C ALA A 350 -0.19 19.79 25.55
N THR A 351 -1.43 20.24 25.38
CA THR A 351 -1.92 20.78 24.10
C THR A 351 -1.19 22.07 23.73
N VAL A 352 -0.89 22.24 22.45
CA VAL A 352 -0.16 23.39 21.91
C VAL A 352 -1.07 24.18 20.98
N ASP A 353 -1.55 23.54 19.92
CA ASP A 353 -2.38 24.15 18.88
C ASP A 353 -3.48 23.19 18.38
N LEU A 354 -4.41 23.74 17.61
CA LEU A 354 -5.52 23.04 17.00
C LEU A 354 -5.61 23.44 15.52
N ASN A 355 -5.41 22.46 14.63
CA ASN A 355 -5.44 22.61 13.18
C ASN A 355 -6.70 21.95 12.60
N LYS A 356 -7.38 22.63 11.66
CA LYS A 356 -8.60 22.14 11.00
C LYS A 356 -8.34 21.88 9.52
N LYS A 357 -8.54 20.64 9.05
CA LYS A 357 -8.42 20.27 7.63
C LYS A 357 -9.59 20.82 6.81
N ALA A 358 -9.30 21.29 5.60
CA ALA A 358 -10.27 21.96 4.73
C ALA A 358 -11.23 21.00 3.97
N SER A 359 -10.89 19.72 3.80
CA SER A 359 -11.54 18.83 2.81
C SER A 359 -12.44 17.70 3.37
N SER A 360 -12.74 17.65 4.67
CA SER A 360 -13.58 16.58 5.26
C SER A 360 -14.98 17.05 5.67
N LYS A 361 -15.94 16.10 5.68
CA LYS A 361 -17.35 16.30 6.08
C LYS A 361 -17.44 16.95 7.47
N ALA A 362 -18.50 17.74 7.70
CA ALA A 362 -18.75 18.35 9.01
C ALA A 362 -19.05 17.27 10.06
N GLY A 363 -18.48 17.41 11.26
CA GLY A 363 -18.66 16.46 12.38
C GLY A 363 -17.66 15.30 12.47
N ASP A 364 -16.75 15.14 11.49
CA ASP A 364 -15.74 14.09 11.52
C ASP A 364 -14.58 14.42 12.49
N PRO A 365 -14.31 13.60 13.53
CA PRO A 365 -13.18 13.78 14.44
C PRO A 365 -11.81 13.82 13.74
N ALA A 366 -11.67 13.13 12.59
CA ALA A 366 -10.43 13.11 11.80
C ALA A 366 -10.13 14.45 11.08
N LYS A 367 -11.07 15.40 11.12
CA LYS A 367 -10.92 16.76 10.58
C LYS A 367 -9.99 17.63 11.41
N TYR A 368 -9.90 17.36 12.70
CA TYR A 368 -9.19 18.20 13.66
C TYR A 368 -7.90 17.50 14.10
N GLU A 369 -6.77 18.18 13.93
CA GLU A 369 -5.47 17.74 14.42
C GLU A 369 -5.08 18.63 15.61
N VAL A 370 -4.78 18.03 16.74
CA VAL A 370 -4.31 18.71 17.95
C VAL A 370 -2.80 18.49 18.06
N GLY A 371 -2.03 19.56 18.09
CA GLY A 371 -0.61 19.47 18.44
C GLY A 371 -0.48 19.28 19.94
N VAL A 372 0.21 18.22 20.35
CA VAL A 372 0.43 17.87 21.75
C VAL A 372 1.92 17.72 21.98
N LEU A 373 2.44 18.38 23.00
CA LEU A 373 3.79 18.22 23.48
C LEU A 373 3.87 16.92 24.30
N VAL A 374 4.56 15.92 23.75
CA VAL A 374 4.70 14.56 24.33
C VAL A 374 6.17 14.14 24.35
N LYS A 375 6.52 13.16 25.19
CA LYS A 375 7.85 12.55 25.22
C LYS A 375 7.96 11.57 24.03
N CYS A 376 9.04 11.63 23.27
CA CYS A 376 9.29 10.81 22.07
C CYS A 376 10.68 10.17 22.13
N LYS A 377 10.89 9.06 21.41
CA LYS A 377 12.24 8.48 21.27
C LYS A 377 13.22 9.44 20.55
N PRO A 378 14.51 9.49 20.93
CA PRO A 378 15.54 10.32 20.27
C PRO A 378 15.85 9.93 18.81
N GLU A 379 16.36 10.89 18.03
CA GLU A 379 16.44 10.84 16.56
C GLU A 379 17.56 9.98 15.93
N GLU A 380 18.49 9.40 16.70
CA GLU A 380 19.56 8.57 16.10
C GLU A 380 19.00 7.35 15.34
N SER A 381 17.79 6.91 15.67
CA SER A 381 17.02 5.87 14.97
C SER A 381 16.35 6.33 13.66
N ALA A 382 16.20 7.63 13.42
CA ALA A 382 15.45 8.20 12.29
C ALA A 382 16.30 8.48 11.03
N ARG A 383 17.63 8.28 11.09
CA ARG A 383 18.55 8.47 9.95
C ARG A 383 18.29 7.48 8.79
N ARG A 384 17.44 6.46 8.99
CA ARG A 384 16.99 5.52 7.96
C ARG A 384 15.50 5.74 7.64
N GLY A 385 15.22 6.74 6.81
CA GLY A 385 14.16 6.62 5.79
C GLY A 385 12.68 6.62 6.20
N GLY A 386 12.31 7.09 7.40
CA GLY A 386 10.88 7.27 7.73
C GLY A 386 10.65 8.23 8.88
N GLN A 387 9.66 9.12 8.72
CA GLN A 387 9.23 10.14 9.69
C GLN A 387 8.42 9.51 10.85
N HIS A 388 8.77 8.30 11.28
CA HIS A 388 8.02 7.57 12.30
C HIS A 388 8.45 8.01 13.70
N ILE A 389 7.50 8.56 14.46
CA ILE A 389 7.68 9.00 15.84
C ILE A 389 7.03 7.96 16.75
N TYR A 390 7.75 7.52 17.77
CA TYR A 390 7.29 6.50 18.71
C TYR A 390 7.35 7.03 20.15
N PRO A 391 6.46 6.55 21.04
CA PRO A 391 6.60 6.79 22.47
C PRO A 391 7.87 6.09 23.00
N PRO A 392 8.55 6.67 24.00
CA PRO A 392 9.69 6.04 24.66
C PRO A 392 9.24 4.86 25.51
N THR A 393 10.11 3.85 25.68
CA THR A 393 9.87 2.82 26.71
C THR A 393 10.06 3.42 28.11
N PRO A 394 9.52 2.80 29.17
CA PRO A 394 9.69 3.31 30.55
C PRO A 394 11.14 3.50 31.00
N MET A 395 12.09 2.79 30.39
CA MET A 395 13.52 2.83 30.69
C MET A 395 14.31 3.82 29.81
N GLU A 396 13.71 4.38 28.76
CA GLU A 396 14.38 5.26 27.81
C GLU A 396 14.21 6.75 28.15
N ASP A 397 15.30 7.49 28.04
CA ASP A 397 15.24 8.96 28.02
C ASP A 397 14.75 9.42 26.65
N GLY A 398 13.55 9.99 26.65
CA GLY A 398 12.90 10.58 25.48
C GLY A 398 12.99 12.10 25.43
N GLU A 399 12.93 12.65 24.22
CA GLU A 399 12.91 14.09 23.91
C GLU A 399 11.47 14.59 23.82
N MET A 400 11.17 15.77 24.36
CA MET A 400 9.85 16.38 24.20
C MET A 400 9.65 16.94 22.80
N ARG A 401 8.63 16.49 22.07
CA ARG A 401 8.30 17.00 20.72
C ARG A 401 6.82 17.32 20.60
N VAL A 402 6.50 18.27 19.72
CA VAL A 402 5.12 18.58 19.37
C VAL A 402 4.69 17.62 18.27
N VAL A 403 3.77 16.72 18.59
CA VAL A 403 3.23 15.70 17.68
C VAL A 403 1.75 15.96 17.48
N HIS A 404 1.28 15.78 16.24
CA HIS A 404 -0.11 16.04 15.89
C HIS A 404 -0.93 14.76 15.92
N PHE A 405 -2.02 14.79 16.69
CA PHE A 405 -2.95 13.69 16.87
C PHE A 405 -4.35 14.09 16.43
N THR A 406 -5.14 13.14 15.95
CA THR A 406 -6.58 13.33 15.72
C THR A 406 -7.34 13.26 17.05
N LEU A 407 -8.59 13.76 17.07
CA LEU A 407 -9.39 13.81 18.31
C LEU A 407 -9.69 12.43 18.90
N ASP A 408 -9.77 11.39 18.06
CA ASP A 408 -9.95 9.99 18.45
C ASP A 408 -8.79 9.45 19.32
N SER A 409 -7.61 10.06 19.22
CA SER A 409 -6.42 9.67 19.97
C SER A 409 -6.38 10.30 21.37
N ILE A 410 -7.29 11.23 21.69
CA ILE A 410 -7.39 11.85 23.00
C ILE A 410 -8.22 10.96 23.90
N ALA A 411 -7.58 10.25 24.81
CA ALA A 411 -8.25 9.35 25.75
C ALA A 411 -8.87 10.12 26.93
N GLU A 412 -8.16 11.12 27.46
CA GLU A 412 -8.61 11.85 28.66
C GLU A 412 -8.27 13.34 28.58
N LEU A 413 -9.16 14.18 29.11
CA LEU A 413 -8.98 15.63 29.27
C LEU A 413 -8.84 15.96 30.76
N SER A 414 -7.78 16.66 31.15
CA SER A 414 -7.63 17.14 32.53
C SER A 414 -8.32 18.48 32.74
N SER A 415 -8.72 18.78 33.97
CA SER A 415 -9.13 20.13 34.40
C SER A 415 -7.97 21.13 34.46
N ILE A 416 -6.72 20.65 34.48
CA ILE A 416 -5.50 21.46 34.65
C ILE A 416 -4.97 21.99 33.31
N ARG A 417 -4.46 23.23 33.36
CA ARG A 417 -3.73 23.88 32.26
C ARG A 417 -2.37 24.37 32.74
N LEU A 418 -1.33 24.04 31.99
CA LEU A 418 0.00 24.57 32.12
C LEU A 418 0.11 25.93 31.43
N MET A 419 0.97 26.79 31.96
CA MET A 419 1.37 28.00 31.26
C MET A 419 2.32 27.62 30.12
N MET A 420 1.96 27.99 28.89
CA MET A 420 2.72 27.67 27.69
C MET A 420 3.47 28.91 27.20
N PRO A 421 4.75 28.78 26.78
CA PRO A 421 5.47 29.84 26.10
C PRO A 421 4.90 30.06 24.68
N ASN A 422 5.11 31.26 24.13
CA ASN A 422 4.61 31.63 22.79
C ASN A 422 5.32 30.90 21.64
N ASP A 423 6.55 30.42 21.86
CA ASP A 423 7.34 29.67 20.87
C ASP A 423 7.90 28.39 21.49
N LEU A 424 7.63 27.26 20.84
CA LEU A 424 8.06 25.92 21.23
C LEU A 424 8.97 25.27 20.17
N ARG A 425 9.48 26.05 19.20
CA ARG A 425 10.44 25.55 18.20
C ARG A 425 11.79 25.22 18.82
N ALA A 426 12.23 26.02 19.81
CA ALA A 426 13.47 25.80 20.55
C ALA A 426 13.36 24.55 21.46
N ALA A 427 14.43 23.76 21.54
CA ALA A 427 14.46 22.55 22.38
C ALA A 427 14.40 22.92 23.87
N GLU A 428 15.02 24.03 24.25
CA GLU A 428 15.07 24.57 25.60
C GLU A 428 13.68 24.98 26.09
N ALA A 429 12.86 25.59 25.20
CA ALA A 429 11.49 25.96 25.51
C ALA A 429 10.62 24.71 25.76
N ARG A 430 10.80 23.66 24.96
CA ARG A 430 10.10 22.36 25.15
C ARG A 430 10.53 21.69 26.45
N ALA A 431 11.83 21.75 26.80
CA ALA A 431 12.36 21.21 28.05
C ALA A 431 11.81 21.94 29.29
N ALA A 432 11.68 23.27 29.24
CA ALA A 432 11.10 24.05 30.33
C ALA A 432 9.63 23.66 30.61
N VAL A 433 8.82 23.44 29.57
CA VAL A 433 7.45 22.93 29.74
C VAL A 433 7.44 21.50 30.30
N ALA A 434 8.41 20.67 29.93
CA ALA A 434 8.59 19.32 30.48
C ALA A 434 8.81 19.35 32.00
N GLU A 435 9.66 20.24 32.48
CA GLU A 435 9.93 20.40 33.92
C GLU A 435 8.69 20.94 34.66
N ASN A 436 7.95 21.89 34.07
CA ASN A 436 6.67 22.34 34.62
C ASN A 436 5.64 21.21 34.69
N MET A 437 5.63 20.32 33.69
CA MET A 437 4.74 19.16 33.65
C MET A 437 5.13 18.12 34.72
N LYS A 438 6.43 17.84 34.90
CA LYS A 438 6.93 16.97 35.98
C LYS A 438 6.57 17.51 37.35
N GLU A 439 6.75 18.81 37.56
CA GLU A 439 6.39 19.48 38.82
C GLU A 439 4.89 19.43 39.08
N ALA A 440 4.06 19.63 38.04
CA ALA A 440 2.62 19.47 38.13
C ALA A 440 2.24 18.03 38.55
N PHE A 441 2.82 17.00 37.93
CA PHE A 441 2.54 15.61 38.31
C PHE A 441 3.03 15.27 39.72
N ARG A 442 4.17 15.84 40.16
CA ARG A 442 4.68 15.67 41.52
C ARG A 442 3.71 16.22 42.56
N ARG A 443 3.15 17.41 42.32
CA ARG A 443 2.16 18.05 43.21
C ARG A 443 0.83 17.32 43.27
N LEU A 444 0.47 16.63 42.20
CA LEU A 444 -0.78 15.87 42.08
C LEU A 444 -0.66 14.42 42.55
N GLU A 445 0.50 14.02 43.07
CA GLU A 445 0.79 12.62 43.46
C GLU A 445 0.47 11.62 42.32
N GLY A 446 0.66 12.04 41.07
CA GLY A 446 0.32 11.26 39.88
C GLY A 446 -1.18 11.12 39.56
N LYS A 447 -2.08 11.65 40.40
CA LYS A 447 -3.54 11.64 40.17
C LYS A 447 -3.98 12.93 39.49
N VAL A 448 -3.91 12.93 38.16
CA VAL A 448 -4.36 14.05 37.34
C VAL A 448 -5.89 14.15 37.40
N PRO A 449 -6.47 15.26 37.88
CA PRO A 449 -7.92 15.43 37.91
C PRO A 449 -8.47 15.51 36.49
N LYS A 450 -9.43 14.64 36.20
CA LYS A 450 -10.12 14.56 34.91
C LYS A 450 -11.24 15.58 34.87
N LEU A 451 -11.58 16.01 33.67
CA LEU A 451 -12.69 16.91 33.43
C LEU A 451 -13.97 16.07 33.29
N GLU A 452 -14.94 16.29 34.17
CA GLU A 452 -16.15 15.48 34.27
C GLU A 452 -17.11 15.76 33.09
N PRO A 453 -17.56 14.74 32.33
CA PRO A 453 -18.36 14.95 31.12
C PRO A 453 -19.71 15.67 31.35
N ILE A 454 -20.33 15.48 32.50
CA ILE A 454 -21.62 16.09 32.83
C ILE A 454 -21.42 17.39 33.60
N ALA A 455 -20.69 17.35 34.72
CA ALA A 455 -20.54 18.50 35.62
C ALA A 455 -19.70 19.63 35.00
N ASP A 456 -18.58 19.28 34.35
CA ASP A 456 -17.64 20.26 33.81
C ASP A 456 -17.90 20.52 32.32
N MET A 457 -18.07 19.46 31.50
CA MET A 457 -18.26 19.63 30.05
C MET A 457 -19.68 20.05 29.66
N ARG A 458 -20.67 19.85 30.54
CA ARG A 458 -22.09 20.11 30.30
C ARG A 458 -22.66 19.36 29.09
N ILE A 459 -22.21 18.12 28.87
CA ILE A 459 -22.72 17.29 27.78
C ILE A 459 -24.12 16.80 28.12
N GLN A 460 -25.12 17.26 27.35
CA GLN A 460 -26.52 16.87 27.51
C GLN A 460 -26.84 15.68 26.60
N ASP A 461 -26.43 14.47 27.02
CA ASP A 461 -26.71 13.22 26.30
C ASP A 461 -27.26 12.17 27.29
N SER A 462 -28.52 11.77 27.11
CA SER A 462 -29.19 10.81 27.99
C SER A 462 -28.58 9.39 27.90
N SER A 463 -27.83 9.09 26.84
CA SER A 463 -27.07 7.85 26.73
C SER A 463 -25.78 7.90 27.57
N LEU A 464 -25.14 9.08 27.69
CA LEU A 464 -23.91 9.26 28.47
C LEU A 464 -24.14 9.03 29.96
N GLU A 465 -25.25 9.51 30.53
CA GLU A 465 -25.63 9.26 31.92
C GLU A 465 -25.74 7.76 32.23
N LYS A 466 -26.37 7.01 31.32
CA LYS A 466 -26.50 5.55 31.42
C LYS A 466 -25.14 4.85 31.33
N LEU A 467 -24.26 5.32 30.45
CA LEU A 467 -22.92 4.77 30.27
C LEU A 467 -22.05 5.01 31.51
N LEU A 468 -22.07 6.21 32.09
CA LEU A 468 -21.32 6.55 33.31
C LEU A 468 -21.85 5.79 34.54
N ALA A 469 -23.16 5.63 34.66
CA ALA A 469 -23.76 4.80 35.70
C ALA A 469 -23.34 3.33 35.55
N ARG A 470 -23.33 2.81 34.32
CA ARG A 470 -22.85 1.46 34.01
C ARG A 470 -21.36 1.29 34.29
N GLU A 471 -20.53 2.27 33.94
CA GLU A 471 -19.09 2.28 34.26
C GLU A 471 -18.88 2.17 35.77
N THR A 472 -19.57 2.99 36.56
CA THR A 472 -19.50 2.98 38.02
C THR A 472 -19.94 1.63 38.60
N GLN A 473 -21.03 1.06 38.07
CA GLN A 473 -21.52 -0.26 38.50
C GLN A 473 -20.51 -1.37 38.18
N LEU A 474 -19.95 -1.39 36.97
CA LEU A 474 -18.95 -2.37 36.55
C LEU A 474 -17.66 -2.23 37.35
N GLN A 475 -17.23 -0.99 37.66
CA GLN A 475 -16.06 -0.74 38.49
C GLN A 475 -16.27 -1.27 39.91
N ARG A 476 -17.41 -0.98 40.56
CA ARG A 476 -17.73 -1.54 41.89
C ARG A 476 -17.80 -3.07 41.86
N ARG A 477 -18.37 -3.64 40.80
CA ARG A 477 -18.41 -5.10 40.63
C ARG A 477 -17.00 -5.67 40.52
N LEU A 478 -16.13 -5.03 39.73
CA LEU A 478 -14.74 -5.47 39.53
C LEU A 478 -13.93 -5.42 40.84
N GLU A 479 -14.07 -4.34 41.61
CA GLU A 479 -13.42 -4.15 42.92
C GLU A 479 -13.95 -5.13 43.98
N GLY A 480 -15.23 -5.54 43.88
CA GLY A 480 -15.85 -6.50 44.78
C GLY A 480 -15.51 -7.97 44.51
N LEU A 481 -14.85 -8.30 43.38
CA LEU A 481 -14.45 -9.67 43.08
C LEU A 481 -13.25 -10.07 43.95
N PRO A 482 -13.23 -11.28 44.55
CA PRO A 482 -12.11 -11.74 45.38
C PRO A 482 -10.75 -11.67 44.68
N PHE A 483 -10.72 -11.98 43.38
CA PHE A 483 -9.52 -11.94 42.52
C PHE A 483 -8.92 -10.53 42.37
N HIS A 484 -9.66 -9.46 42.70
CA HIS A 484 -9.15 -8.09 42.62
C HIS A 484 -7.95 -7.85 43.53
N ASN A 485 -7.92 -8.51 44.69
CA ASN A 485 -6.91 -8.31 45.73
C ASN A 485 -5.80 -9.39 45.73
N ASP A 486 -5.83 -10.33 44.77
CA ASP A 486 -4.83 -11.39 44.67
C ASP A 486 -3.48 -10.84 44.22
N LYS A 487 -2.40 -11.33 44.83
CA LYS A 487 -1.02 -10.90 44.52
C LYS A 487 -0.60 -11.28 43.10
N ASP A 488 -1.10 -12.40 42.61
CA ASP A 488 -0.76 -12.96 41.30
C ASP A 488 -1.74 -12.51 40.20
N ARG A 489 -2.69 -11.61 40.52
CA ARG A 489 -3.76 -11.15 39.63
C ARG A 489 -3.26 -10.73 38.26
N GLU A 490 -2.18 -9.94 38.23
CA GLU A 490 -1.68 -9.36 36.98
C GLU A 490 -1.07 -10.41 36.05
N GLU A 491 -0.29 -11.33 36.61
CA GLU A 491 0.31 -12.46 35.89
C GLU A 491 -0.78 -13.43 35.38
N GLN A 492 -1.71 -13.82 36.25
CA GLN A 492 -2.81 -14.73 35.92
C GLN A 492 -3.72 -14.13 34.83
N LEU A 493 -3.96 -12.82 34.87
CA LEU A 493 -4.76 -12.13 33.87
C LEU A 493 -4.03 -11.95 32.53
N GLN A 494 -2.73 -11.70 32.53
CA GLN A 494 -1.91 -11.69 31.31
C GLN A 494 -1.94 -13.07 30.64
N ARG A 495 -1.75 -14.13 31.44
CA ARG A 495 -1.82 -15.52 30.98
C ARG A 495 -3.19 -15.85 30.39
N TYR A 496 -4.28 -15.49 31.08
CA TYR A 496 -5.64 -15.68 30.58
C TYR A 496 -5.92 -14.90 29.29
N THR A 497 -5.40 -13.67 29.19
CA THR A 497 -5.52 -12.85 27.97
C THR A 497 -4.80 -13.51 26.79
N ALA A 498 -3.60 -14.06 27.01
CA ALA A 498 -2.87 -14.82 25.99
C ALA A 498 -3.63 -16.09 25.56
N VAL A 499 -4.22 -16.82 26.51
CA VAL A 499 -5.08 -17.98 26.24
C VAL A 499 -6.27 -17.60 25.33
N GLN A 500 -6.97 -16.51 25.65
CA GLN A 500 -8.08 -16.02 24.82
C GLN A 500 -7.64 -15.61 23.42
N HIS A 501 -6.50 -14.91 23.32
CA HIS A 501 -5.95 -14.50 22.02
C HIS A 501 -5.57 -15.70 21.13
N LEU A 502 -4.94 -16.73 21.71
CA LEU A 502 -4.64 -17.98 20.98
C LEU A 502 -5.92 -18.71 20.57
N ALA A 503 -6.94 -18.75 21.44
CA ALA A 503 -8.22 -19.37 21.14
C ALA A 503 -8.95 -18.65 19.99
N ASP A 504 -8.98 -17.33 20.00
CA ASP A 504 -9.58 -16.52 18.94
C ASP A 504 -8.84 -16.70 17.61
N LYS A 505 -7.50 -16.72 17.64
CA LYS A 505 -6.67 -16.97 16.45
C LYS A 505 -6.89 -18.36 15.86
N ALA A 506 -6.94 -19.40 16.70
CA ALA A 506 -7.22 -20.77 16.26
C ALA A 506 -8.65 -20.89 15.69
N LYS A 507 -9.63 -20.20 16.29
CA LYS A 507 -11.01 -20.15 15.78
C LYS A 507 -11.11 -19.44 14.44
N LEU A 508 -10.38 -18.34 14.25
CA LEU A 508 -10.33 -17.61 12.99
C LEU A 508 -9.74 -18.47 11.88
N LEU A 509 -8.58 -19.09 12.11
CA LEU A 509 -7.94 -20.00 11.16
C LEU A 509 -8.87 -21.18 10.77
N ARG A 510 -9.59 -21.76 11.73
CA ARG A 510 -10.58 -22.81 11.42
C ARG A 510 -11.77 -22.31 10.61
N LYS A 511 -12.17 -21.05 10.81
CA LYS A 511 -13.25 -20.43 10.02
C LYS A 511 -12.77 -20.17 8.60
N GLU A 512 -11.53 -19.71 8.43
CA GLU A 512 -10.87 -19.55 7.13
C GLU A 512 -10.78 -20.89 6.40
N ALA A 513 -10.32 -21.95 7.08
CA ALA A 513 -10.22 -23.29 6.49
C ALA A 513 -11.57 -23.83 6.00
N LYS A 514 -12.63 -23.61 6.80
CA LYS A 514 -14.01 -23.96 6.40
C LYS A 514 -14.53 -23.07 5.26
N GLY A 515 -14.14 -21.81 5.22
CA GLY A 515 -14.48 -20.86 4.16
C GLY A 515 -13.85 -21.26 2.83
N VAL A 516 -12.63 -21.78 2.84
CA VAL A 516 -11.96 -22.29 1.63
C VAL A 516 -12.61 -23.58 1.13
N GLN A 517 -13.08 -24.46 2.03
CA GLN A 517 -13.83 -25.66 1.66
C GLN A 517 -15.25 -25.36 1.14
N HIS A 518 -15.88 -24.28 1.62
CA HIS A 518 -17.22 -23.90 1.21
C HIS A 518 -17.16 -22.97 -0.02
N MET A 519 -17.29 -23.56 -1.21
CA MET A 519 -17.48 -22.91 -2.53
C MET A 519 -17.56 -21.37 -2.48
N VAL A 520 -16.42 -20.71 -2.73
CA VAL A 520 -16.25 -19.25 -2.79
C VAL A 520 -17.17 -18.58 -3.83
N MET A 521 -17.83 -19.33 -4.71
CA MET A 521 -18.56 -18.78 -5.86
C MET A 521 -20.09 -18.87 -5.80
N LYS A 522 -20.69 -19.35 -4.69
CA LYS A 522 -22.16 -19.24 -4.53
C LYS A 522 -22.64 -17.78 -4.55
N ASP A 523 -21.81 -16.87 -4.05
CA ASP A 523 -22.13 -15.45 -4.00
C ASP A 523 -21.98 -14.75 -5.37
N GLU A 524 -21.07 -15.22 -6.24
CA GLU A 524 -20.94 -14.68 -7.62
C GLU A 524 -22.12 -15.08 -8.52
N LYS A 525 -22.71 -16.26 -8.31
CA LYS A 525 -23.95 -16.67 -9.01
C LYS A 525 -25.15 -15.78 -8.66
N MET A 526 -25.12 -15.06 -7.53
CA MET A 526 -26.22 -14.22 -7.05
C MET A 526 -26.35 -12.88 -7.80
N TRP A 527 -25.33 -12.48 -8.57
CA TRP A 527 -25.28 -11.23 -9.32
C TRP A 527 -25.62 -11.36 -10.82
N VAL A 528 -26.40 -12.37 -11.20
CA VAL A 528 -27.19 -12.28 -12.45
C VAL A 528 -28.47 -11.54 -12.06
N PRO A 529 -28.61 -10.23 -12.37
CA PRO A 529 -29.80 -9.50 -12.01
C PRO A 529 -31.00 -10.17 -12.67
N SER A 530 -32.15 -10.04 -12.03
CA SER A 530 -33.49 -10.35 -12.52
C SER A 530 -33.88 -9.55 -13.79
N GLY A 531 -32.93 -9.16 -14.63
CA GLY A 531 -33.18 -8.61 -15.96
C GLY A 531 -33.49 -9.74 -16.91
N ASN A 532 -34.75 -10.14 -17.00
CA ASN A 532 -35.42 -10.93 -18.05
C ASN A 532 -34.74 -12.18 -18.65
N PHE A 533 -33.59 -12.66 -18.16
CA PHE A 533 -32.92 -13.87 -18.67
C PHE A 533 -33.39 -15.16 -17.98
N ARG A 534 -34.22 -15.07 -16.93
CA ARG A 534 -34.87 -16.23 -16.31
C ARG A 534 -36.37 -16.17 -16.56
N THR A 535 -36.84 -16.91 -17.56
CA THR A 535 -38.22 -17.39 -17.65
C THR A 535 -38.29 -18.87 -17.26
N PRO A 536 -39.48 -19.43 -16.96
CA PRO A 536 -39.67 -20.82 -16.52
C PRO A 536 -39.10 -21.85 -17.52
N PRO A 537 -38.99 -23.14 -17.14
CA PRO A 537 -38.08 -24.13 -17.75
C PRO A 537 -38.19 -24.40 -19.27
N ASP A 538 -39.16 -23.85 -19.99
CA ASP A 538 -39.47 -24.27 -21.37
C ASP A 538 -39.45 -23.13 -22.40
N THR A 539 -38.66 -22.06 -22.23
CA THR A 539 -38.57 -21.03 -23.30
C THR A 539 -37.18 -20.41 -23.42
N LYS A 540 -36.43 -20.82 -24.46
CA LYS A 540 -35.20 -20.15 -24.91
C LYS A 540 -35.58 -18.78 -25.50
N MET A 541 -35.28 -17.69 -24.81
CA MET A 541 -35.39 -16.34 -25.40
C MET A 541 -34.20 -16.04 -26.33
N LEU A 542 -34.54 -15.54 -27.52
CA LEU A 542 -33.69 -15.07 -28.62
C LEU A 542 -32.81 -13.83 -28.29
N LEU A 543 -32.71 -13.39 -27.04
CA LEU A 543 -31.98 -12.17 -26.67
C LEU A 543 -30.44 -12.33 -26.75
N GLY A 544 -29.92 -13.55 -26.64
CA GLY A 544 -28.51 -13.85 -26.87
C GLY A 544 -28.12 -14.06 -28.34
N LEU A 545 -29.09 -13.98 -29.26
CA LEU A 545 -28.94 -14.31 -30.68
C LEU A 545 -29.12 -13.11 -31.62
N ALA A 546 -29.26 -11.88 -31.09
CA ALA A 546 -29.42 -10.70 -31.92
C ALA A 546 -28.11 -10.36 -32.66
N ASN A 547 -28.21 -10.32 -33.98
CA ASN A 547 -27.14 -9.95 -34.91
C ASN A 547 -26.60 -8.55 -34.55
N PRO A 548 -25.29 -8.26 -34.65
CA PRO A 548 -24.70 -6.98 -34.20
C PRO A 548 -25.18 -5.72 -34.93
N LEU A 549 -26.08 -5.84 -35.92
CA LEU A 549 -26.54 -4.75 -36.78
C LEU A 549 -27.74 -3.95 -36.22
N ASP A 550 -28.40 -4.41 -35.15
CA ASP A 550 -29.59 -3.73 -34.59
C ASP A 550 -29.32 -2.83 -33.36
N TRP A 551 -28.06 -2.63 -32.97
CA TRP A 551 -27.70 -1.74 -31.83
C TRP A 551 -27.69 -0.24 -32.18
N GLY A 552 -28.25 0.12 -33.34
CA GLY A 552 -28.28 1.49 -33.86
C GLY A 552 -29.67 2.12 -33.84
N ARG A 553 -30.35 2.13 -32.69
CA ARG A 553 -31.49 3.03 -32.35
C ARG A 553 -32.00 2.70 -30.95
N PHE A 554 -31.33 3.20 -29.91
CA PHE A 554 -31.93 3.58 -28.63
C PHE A 554 -31.02 4.58 -27.92
#